data_AF-A0A537HGG9-F1
#
_entry.id   AF-A0A537HGG9-F1
#
_cell.length_a   1.000
_cell.length_b   1.000
_cell.length_c   1.000
_cell.angle_alpha   90.00
_cell.angle_beta   90.00
_cell.angle_gamma   90.00
#
_symmetry.space_group_name_H-M   'P 1'
#
loop_
_entity.id
_entity.type
_entity.pdbx_description
1 polymer ?
#
loop_
_entity_poly.entity_id
_entity_poly.type
_entity_poly.pdbx_seq_one_letter_code
_entity_poly.pdbx_strand_id
1 'polypeptide(L)'
;MSDTKEDLWLDLDLAAANVNRAGTVLGSTIAVFTFLLFFLYPRYSSGQIDSVLFQITLMIIVLTILSFSLCILFCYRIGVLKMSGAEKHASMQVGALLWVIGTLFAVLEPALILFTIGLNLVGAVALSAWLLYTFLTLRDARRYQVYSRRHASRS
;
A
#
# COMPACT_ATOMS: atom_id res chain seq x y z
N MET A 1 27.61 -23.56 1.72
CA MET A 1 26.56 -24.16 2.58
C MET A 1 26.10 -23.21 3.71
N SER A 2 26.86 -22.14 4.04
CA SER A 2 26.36 -21.03 4.88
C SER A 2 25.50 -20.03 4.11
N ASP A 3 25.90 -19.65 2.87
CA ASP A 3 25.14 -18.70 2.02
C ASP A 3 23.64 -19.03 1.91
N THR A 4 23.30 -20.28 1.61
CA THR A 4 21.90 -20.69 1.42
C THR A 4 21.05 -20.57 2.69
N LYS A 5 21.67 -20.69 3.86
CA LYS A 5 20.98 -20.47 5.14
C LYS A 5 20.83 -18.98 5.41
N GLU A 6 21.85 -18.19 5.15
CA GLU A 6 21.82 -16.73 5.33
C GLU A 6 20.77 -16.07 4.42
N ASP A 7 20.71 -16.45 3.15
CA ASP A 7 19.70 -15.98 2.19
C ASP A 7 18.26 -16.31 2.66
N LEU A 8 18.07 -17.52 3.18
CA LEU A 8 16.79 -17.96 3.72
C LEU A 8 16.34 -17.15 4.95
N TRP A 9 17.28 -16.83 5.84
CA TRP A 9 17.01 -16.00 7.02
C TRP A 9 16.67 -14.57 6.61
N LEU A 10 17.40 -14.00 5.65
CA LEU A 10 17.12 -12.67 5.11
C LEU A 10 15.73 -12.56 4.46
N ASP A 11 15.31 -13.58 3.69
CA ASP A 11 13.98 -13.62 3.09
C ASP A 11 12.86 -13.69 4.14
N LEU A 12 13.09 -14.43 5.23
CA LEU A 12 12.13 -14.56 6.33
C LEU A 12 11.99 -13.24 7.11
N ASP A 13 13.12 -12.60 7.44
CA ASP A 13 13.14 -11.31 8.12
C ASP A 13 12.47 -10.22 7.28
N LEU A 14 12.73 -10.21 5.97
CA LEU A 14 12.06 -9.30 5.03
C LEU A 14 10.55 -9.55 4.97
N ALA A 15 10.13 -10.81 4.92
CA ALA A 15 8.71 -11.17 4.92
C ALA A 15 8.01 -10.73 6.21
N ALA A 16 8.64 -10.98 7.37
CA ALA A 16 8.12 -10.56 8.67
C ALA A 16 8.03 -9.03 8.79
N ALA A 17 9.05 -8.31 8.31
CA ALA A 17 9.04 -6.85 8.28
C ALA A 17 7.89 -6.31 7.40
N ASN A 18 7.65 -6.92 6.24
CA ASN A 18 6.55 -6.54 5.36
C ASN A 18 5.18 -6.82 5.98
N VAL A 19 5.00 -7.94 6.67
CA VAL A 19 3.78 -8.24 7.45
C VAL A 19 3.53 -7.15 8.49
N ASN A 20 4.55 -6.76 9.27
CA ASN A 20 4.38 -5.77 10.33
C ASN A 20 4.04 -4.37 9.78
N ARG A 21 4.76 -3.94 8.72
CA ARG A 21 4.48 -2.66 8.05
C ARG A 21 3.08 -2.64 7.45
N ALA A 22 2.68 -3.71 6.76
CA ALA A 22 1.36 -3.81 6.14
C ALA A 22 0.25 -3.89 7.18
N GLY A 23 0.48 -4.62 8.28
CA GLY A 23 -0.45 -4.67 9.41
C GLY A 23 -0.66 -3.29 10.06
N THR A 24 0.40 -2.50 10.19
CA THR A 24 0.31 -1.14 10.74
C THR A 24 -0.52 -0.22 9.84
N VAL A 25 -0.24 -0.20 8.54
CA VAL A 25 -1.00 0.64 7.59
C VAL A 25 -2.45 0.16 7.50
N LEU A 26 -2.68 -1.15 7.43
CA LEU A 26 -4.01 -1.75 7.44
C LEU A 26 -4.84 -1.31 8.66
N GLY A 27 -4.26 -1.39 9.86
CA GLY A 27 -4.92 -0.96 11.10
C GLY A 27 -5.32 0.52 11.07
N SER A 28 -4.41 1.38 10.61
CA SER A 28 -4.68 2.81 10.45
C SER A 28 -5.79 3.09 9.43
N THR A 29 -5.76 2.41 8.27
CA THR A 29 -6.79 2.55 7.25
C THR A 29 -8.15 2.06 7.73
N ILE A 30 -8.22 0.96 8.49
CA ILE A 30 -9.47 0.51 9.13
C ILE A 30 -9.99 1.56 10.11
N ALA A 31 -9.13 2.19 10.92
CA ALA A 31 -9.53 3.26 11.82
C ALA A 31 -10.11 4.46 11.05
N VAL A 32 -9.44 4.90 9.98
CA VAL A 32 -9.95 5.97 9.09
C VAL A 32 -11.30 5.59 8.50
N PHE A 33 -11.43 4.37 7.96
CA PHE A 33 -12.70 3.85 7.44
C PHE A 33 -13.83 3.94 8.47
N THR A 34 -13.57 3.45 9.69
CA THR A 34 -14.54 3.51 10.78
C THR A 34 -14.90 4.96 11.12
N PHE A 35 -13.94 5.86 11.22
CA PHE A 35 -14.22 7.28 11.47
C PHE A 35 -15.07 7.92 10.38
N LEU A 36 -14.82 7.61 9.10
CA LEU A 36 -15.66 8.10 8.00
C LEU A 36 -17.09 7.59 8.12
N LEU A 37 -17.29 6.32 8.47
CA LEU A 37 -18.63 5.79 8.68
C LEU A 37 -19.33 6.43 9.88
N PHE A 38 -18.64 6.69 10.98
CA PHE A 38 -19.29 7.33 12.14
C PHE A 38 -19.60 8.81 11.89
N PHE A 39 -18.70 9.56 11.26
CA PHE A 39 -18.83 11.02 11.16
C PHE A 39 -19.40 11.50 9.82
N LEU A 40 -19.05 10.87 8.70
CA LEU A 40 -19.47 11.32 7.38
C LEU A 40 -20.70 10.59 6.85
N TYR A 41 -20.98 9.35 7.26
CA TYR A 41 -22.20 8.67 6.82
C TYR A 41 -23.50 9.42 7.20
N PRO A 42 -23.67 9.97 8.42
CA PRO A 42 -24.85 10.77 8.73
C PRO A 42 -25.00 11.99 7.82
N ARG A 43 -23.88 12.66 7.51
CA ARG A 43 -23.84 13.80 6.59
C ARG A 43 -24.21 13.38 5.16
N TYR A 44 -23.67 12.26 4.69
CA TYR A 44 -24.03 11.64 3.41
C TYR A 44 -25.53 11.35 3.34
N SER A 45 -26.09 10.67 4.35
CA SER A 45 -27.51 10.33 4.40
C SER A 45 -28.42 11.56 4.43
N SER A 46 -27.93 12.69 4.94
CA SER A 46 -28.64 13.97 4.97
C SER A 46 -28.42 14.85 3.73
N GLY A 47 -27.62 14.40 2.76
CA GLY A 47 -27.31 15.16 1.54
C GLY A 47 -26.37 16.35 1.74
N GLN A 48 -25.60 16.38 2.84
CA GLN A 48 -24.71 17.50 3.18
C GLN A 48 -23.31 17.40 2.55
N ILE A 49 -22.99 16.27 1.92
CA ILE A 49 -21.71 16.02 1.24
C ILE A 49 -21.96 15.39 -0.12
N ASP A 50 -20.96 15.46 -0.99
CA ASP A 50 -21.05 14.87 -2.34
C ASP A 50 -21.18 13.34 -2.24
N SER A 51 -22.29 12.82 -2.75
CA SER A 51 -22.63 11.40 -2.64
C SER A 51 -21.72 10.51 -3.49
N VAL A 52 -21.30 10.99 -4.66
CA VAL A 52 -20.45 10.26 -5.60
C VAL A 52 -19.03 10.19 -5.05
N LEU A 53 -18.48 11.31 -4.61
CA LEU A 53 -17.15 11.37 -4.00
C LEU A 53 -17.07 10.57 -2.71
N PHE A 54 -18.12 10.58 -1.87
CA PHE A 54 -18.13 9.76 -0.66
C PHE A 54 -18.07 8.26 -0.98
N GLN A 55 -18.85 7.78 -1.95
CA GLN A 55 -18.80 6.38 -2.37
C GLN A 55 -17.46 5.99 -2.99
N ILE A 56 -16.88 6.85 -3.84
CA ILE A 56 -15.54 6.63 -4.39
C ILE A 56 -14.50 6.55 -3.27
N THR A 57 -14.58 7.46 -2.29
CA THR A 57 -13.67 7.48 -1.14
C THR A 57 -13.73 6.17 -0.36
N LEU A 58 -14.94 5.70 -0.02
CA LEU A 58 -15.12 4.42 0.68
C LEU A 58 -14.62 3.24 -0.14
N MET A 59 -14.87 3.22 -1.45
CA MET A 59 -14.40 2.17 -2.35
C MET A 59 -12.87 2.09 -2.36
N ILE A 60 -12.19 3.23 -2.49
CA ILE A 60 -10.71 3.29 -2.46
C ILE A 60 -10.18 2.77 -1.12
N ILE A 61 -10.76 3.18 0.00
CA ILE A 61 -10.36 2.70 1.33
C ILE A 61 -10.55 1.18 1.48
N VAL A 62 -11.68 0.64 1.00
CA VAL A 62 -11.91 -0.82 1.02
C VAL A 62 -10.89 -1.55 0.15
N LEU A 63 -10.54 -1.01 -1.02
CA LEU A 63 -9.49 -1.57 -1.88
C LEU A 63 -8.11 -1.49 -1.22
N THR A 64 -7.80 -0.40 -0.50
CA THR A 64 -6.58 -0.27 0.32
C THR A 64 -6.50 -1.39 1.35
N ILE A 65 -7.57 -1.58 2.14
CA ILE A 65 -7.68 -2.62 3.18
C ILE A 65 -7.47 -4.01 2.57
N LEU A 66 -8.15 -4.31 1.47
CA LEU A 66 -8.03 -5.59 0.78
C LEU A 66 -6.59 -5.82 0.29
N SER A 67 -5.99 -4.80 -0.32
CA SER A 67 -4.64 -4.87 -0.87
C SER A 67 -3.59 -5.16 0.21
N PHE A 68 -3.63 -4.44 1.34
CA PHE A 68 -2.72 -4.72 2.47
C PHE A 68 -3.01 -6.04 3.16
N SER A 69 -4.27 -6.45 3.27
CA SER A 69 -4.63 -7.78 3.81
C SER A 69 -4.05 -8.91 2.96
N LEU A 70 -4.13 -8.79 1.63
CA LEU A 70 -3.52 -9.75 0.71
C LEU A 70 -1.99 -9.67 0.77
N CYS A 71 -1.39 -8.48 0.87
CA CYS A 71 0.05 -8.33 1.06
C CYS A 71 0.52 -9.10 2.31
N ILE A 72 -0.15 -8.91 3.45
CA ILE A 72 0.12 -9.64 4.69
C ILE A 72 0.01 -11.14 4.45
N LEU A 73 -1.06 -11.60 3.81
CA LEU A 73 -1.28 -13.02 3.54
C LEU A 73 -0.14 -13.63 2.70
N PHE A 74 0.28 -12.97 1.62
CA PHE A 74 1.34 -13.45 0.74
C PHE A 74 2.72 -13.40 1.40
N CYS A 75 3.01 -12.42 2.25
CA CYS A 75 4.26 -12.38 3.02
C CYS A 75 4.26 -13.39 4.17
N TYR A 76 3.16 -13.51 4.93
CA TYR A 76 3.04 -14.42 6.07
C TYR A 76 3.19 -15.89 5.67
N ARG A 77 2.66 -16.26 4.50
CA ARG A 77 2.80 -17.62 3.95
C ARG A 77 4.25 -18.08 3.80
N ILE A 78 5.19 -17.17 3.54
CA ILE A 78 6.62 -17.49 3.37
C ILE A 78 7.22 -18.08 4.64
N GLY A 79 6.78 -17.60 5.80
CA GLY A 79 7.26 -18.06 7.11
C GLY A 79 6.54 -19.29 7.66
N VAL A 80 5.32 -19.57 7.19
CA VAL A 80 4.45 -20.62 7.75
C VAL A 80 4.35 -21.85 6.86
N LEU A 81 4.31 -21.67 5.54
CA LEU A 81 4.14 -22.77 4.60
C LEU A 81 5.51 -23.32 4.18
N LYS A 82 5.59 -24.65 4.04
CA LYS A 82 6.74 -25.31 3.43
C LYS A 82 6.74 -25.02 1.92
N MET A 83 7.39 -23.93 1.53
CA MET A 83 7.53 -23.47 0.15
C MET A 83 8.95 -23.70 -0.34
N SER A 84 9.09 -24.08 -1.62
CA SER A 84 10.36 -24.03 -2.34
C SER A 84 10.83 -22.58 -2.53
N GLY A 85 12.11 -22.38 -2.87
CA GLY A 85 12.66 -21.03 -3.11
C GLY A 85 11.92 -20.27 -4.20
N ALA A 86 11.51 -20.94 -5.29
CA ALA A 86 10.74 -20.33 -6.38
C ALA A 86 9.36 -19.84 -5.92
N GLU A 87 8.65 -20.64 -5.10
CA GLU A 87 7.36 -20.27 -4.54
C GLU A 87 7.46 -19.10 -3.57
N LYS A 88 8.53 -19.04 -2.76
CA LYS A 88 8.80 -17.91 -1.86
C LYS A 88 9.03 -16.62 -2.63
N HIS A 89 9.86 -16.66 -3.68
CA HIS A 89 10.09 -15.50 -4.54
C HIS A 89 8.81 -15.03 -5.23
N ALA A 90 8.02 -15.94 -5.78
CA ALA A 90 6.74 -15.60 -6.41
C ALA A 90 5.76 -14.98 -5.40
N SER A 91 5.64 -15.57 -4.20
CA SER A 91 4.80 -15.03 -3.12
C SER A 91 5.26 -13.64 -2.68
N MET A 92 6.56 -13.42 -2.57
CA MET A 92 7.14 -12.11 -2.22
C MET A 92 6.88 -11.07 -3.31
N GLN A 93 7.00 -11.43 -4.59
CA GLN A 93 6.70 -10.53 -5.70
C GLN A 93 5.23 -10.09 -5.72
N VAL A 94 4.30 -11.02 -5.51
CA VAL A 94 2.87 -10.71 -5.40
C VAL A 94 2.60 -9.82 -4.19
N GLY A 95 3.19 -10.14 -3.03
CA GLY A 95 3.10 -9.32 -1.83
C GLY A 95 3.62 -7.89 -2.06
N ALA A 96 4.77 -7.73 -2.71
CA ALA A 96 5.34 -6.43 -3.04
C ALA A 96 4.46 -5.63 -4.02
N LEU A 97 3.85 -6.28 -5.00
CA LEU A 97 2.92 -5.62 -5.93
C LEU A 97 1.66 -5.13 -5.20
N LEU A 98 1.09 -5.96 -4.33
CA LEU A 98 -0.05 -5.57 -3.49
C LEU A 98 0.31 -4.44 -2.53
N TRP A 99 1.50 -4.48 -1.91
CA TRP A 99 2.01 -3.38 -1.10
C TRP A 99 2.02 -2.05 -1.87
N VAL A 100 2.53 -2.05 -3.11
CA VAL A 100 2.57 -0.85 -3.95
C VAL A 100 1.17 -0.36 -4.30
N ILE A 101 0.28 -1.26 -4.71
CA ILE A 101 -1.11 -0.91 -5.04
C ILE A 101 -1.83 -0.32 -3.82
N GLY A 102 -1.74 -0.98 -2.66
CA GLY A 102 -2.33 -0.49 -1.41
C GLY A 102 -1.76 0.87 -1.01
N THR A 103 -0.46 1.09 -1.17
CA THR A 103 0.18 2.39 -0.88
C THR A 103 -0.34 3.49 -1.81
N LEU A 104 -0.53 3.21 -3.10
CA LEU A 104 -1.08 4.17 -4.05
C LEU A 104 -2.52 4.58 -3.68
N PHE A 105 -3.34 3.63 -3.26
CA PHE A 105 -4.69 3.92 -2.77
C PHE A 105 -4.67 4.69 -1.45
N ALA A 106 -3.87 4.26 -0.47
CA ALA A 106 -3.74 4.91 0.84
C ALA A 106 -3.34 6.39 0.71
N VAL A 107 -2.44 6.70 -0.21
CA VAL A 107 -1.98 8.07 -0.50
C VAL A 107 -3.10 8.96 -1.06
N LEU A 108 -4.11 8.39 -1.74
CA LEU A 108 -5.25 9.15 -2.26
C LEU A 108 -6.31 9.46 -1.18
N GLU A 109 -6.39 8.65 -0.12
CA GLU A 109 -7.44 8.76 0.90
C GLU A 109 -7.58 10.19 1.48
N PRO A 110 -6.51 10.89 1.89
CA PRO A 110 -6.65 12.22 2.50
C PRO A 110 -7.22 13.25 1.53
N ALA A 111 -6.79 13.21 0.26
CA ALA A 111 -7.29 14.14 -0.75
C ALA A 111 -8.78 13.88 -1.04
N LEU A 112 -9.17 12.61 -1.20
CA LEU A 112 -10.55 12.21 -1.45
C LEU A 112 -11.49 12.60 -0.31
N ILE A 113 -11.04 12.42 0.95
CA ILE A 113 -11.80 12.85 2.13
C ILE A 113 -12.01 14.37 2.10
N LEU A 114 -10.97 15.16 1.81
CA LEU A 114 -11.05 16.63 1.75
C LEU A 114 -12.02 17.10 0.65
N PHE A 115 -11.97 16.48 -0.54
CA PHE A 115 -12.92 16.78 -1.60
C PHE A 115 -14.35 16.40 -1.22
N THR A 116 -14.54 15.25 -0.58
CA THR A 116 -15.88 14.79 -0.15
C THR A 116 -16.57 15.78 0.78
N ILE A 117 -15.81 16.45 1.67
CA ILE A 117 -16.37 17.46 2.59
C ILE A 117 -16.34 18.89 2.03
N GLY A 118 -16.00 19.06 0.75
CA GLY A 118 -16.02 20.36 0.06
C GLY A 118 -14.79 21.25 0.27
N LEU A 119 -13.71 20.75 0.90
CA LEU A 119 -12.47 21.50 1.08
C LEU A 119 -11.57 21.44 -0.16
N ASN A 120 -12.07 21.94 -1.28
CA ASN A 120 -11.47 21.77 -2.61
C ASN A 120 -10.03 22.30 -2.72
N LEU A 121 -9.74 23.47 -2.16
CA LEU A 121 -8.39 24.07 -2.22
C LEU A 121 -7.37 23.21 -1.47
N VAL A 122 -7.71 22.80 -0.24
CA VAL A 122 -6.84 21.95 0.58
C VAL A 122 -6.71 20.56 -0.05
N GLY A 123 -7.80 20.01 -0.59
CA GLY A 123 -7.80 18.76 -1.34
C GLY A 123 -6.89 18.80 -2.57
N ALA A 124 -6.88 19.90 -3.33
CA ALA A 124 -6.02 20.06 -4.49
C ALA A 124 -4.53 20.17 -4.12
N VAL A 125 -4.20 20.89 -3.04
CA VAL A 125 -2.84 20.95 -2.51
C VAL A 125 -2.38 19.57 -2.02
N ALA A 126 -3.24 18.87 -1.26
CA ALA A 126 -2.95 17.52 -0.78
C ALA A 126 -2.72 16.56 -1.96
N LEU A 127 -3.62 16.54 -2.95
CA LEU A 127 -3.49 15.71 -4.14
C LEU A 127 -2.19 16.00 -4.88
N SER A 128 -1.85 17.28 -5.06
CA SER A 128 -0.62 17.69 -5.75
C SER A 128 0.64 17.25 -5.00
N ALA A 129 0.67 17.41 -3.68
CA ALA A 129 1.77 16.93 -2.83
C ALA A 129 1.93 15.41 -2.92
N TRP A 130 0.83 14.67 -2.93
CA TRP A 130 0.82 13.22 -3.05
C TRP A 130 1.24 12.70 -4.41
N LEU A 131 0.81 13.36 -5.50
CA LEU A 131 1.26 13.06 -6.86
C LEU A 131 2.76 13.33 -7.01
N LEU A 132 3.26 14.42 -6.42
CA LEU A 132 4.69 14.72 -6.40
C LEU A 132 5.48 13.66 -5.63
N TYR A 133 5.03 13.27 -4.44
CA TYR A 133 5.64 12.20 -3.65
C TYR A 133 5.71 10.88 -4.43
N THR A 134 4.59 10.50 -5.07
CA THR A 134 4.51 9.29 -5.89
C THR A 134 5.46 9.35 -7.08
N PHE A 135 5.51 10.49 -7.77
CA PHE A 135 6.42 10.70 -8.90
C PHE A 135 7.89 10.58 -8.49
N LEU A 136 8.28 11.20 -7.37
CA LEU A 136 9.65 11.12 -6.85
C LEU A 136 10.01 9.68 -6.49
N THR A 137 9.10 8.98 -5.80
CA THR A 137 9.29 7.56 -5.43
C THR A 137 9.48 6.67 -6.66
N LEU A 138 8.65 6.85 -7.69
CA LEU A 138 8.77 6.10 -8.95
C LEU A 138 10.04 6.46 -9.73
N ARG A 139 10.44 7.73 -9.73
CA ARG A 139 11.68 8.19 -10.37
C ARG A 139 12.90 7.53 -9.73
N ASP A 140 12.95 7.48 -8.41
CA ASP A 140 14.06 6.89 -7.68
C ASP A 140 14.10 5.37 -7.86
N ALA A 141 12.95 4.70 -7.78
CA ALA A 141 12.86 3.26 -8.06
C ALA A 141 13.39 2.91 -9.46
N ARG A 142 13.06 3.71 -10.48
CA ARG A 142 13.58 3.54 -11.85
C ARG A 142 15.10 3.75 -11.92
N ARG A 143 15.64 4.74 -11.20
CA ARG A 143 17.09 4.99 -11.16
C ARG A 143 17.85 3.82 -10.55
N TYR A 144 17.35 3.23 -9.47
CA TYR A 144 17.94 2.03 -8.86
C TYR A 144 17.92 0.82 -9.81
N GLN A 145 16.83 0.60 -10.53
CA GLN A 145 16.74 -0.48 -11.53
C GLN A 145 17.75 -0.31 -12.66
N VAL A 146 17.95 0.92 -13.16
CA VAL A 146 18.96 1.21 -14.20
C VAL A 146 20.38 1.01 -13.68
N TYR A 147 20.65 1.40 -12.44
CA TYR A 147 21.96 1.22 -11.81
C TYR A 147 22.30 -0.26 -11.60
N SER A 148 21.34 -1.04 -11.08
CA SER A 148 21.48 -2.49 -10.87
C SER A 148 21.75 -3.25 -12.18
N ARG A 149 21.01 -2.94 -13.26
CA ARG A 149 21.25 -3.56 -14.59
C ARG A 149 22.63 -3.28 -15.16
N ARG A 150 23.17 -2.07 -14.96
CA ARG A 150 24.50 -1.68 -15.49
C ARG A 150 25.66 -2.38 -14.78
N HIS A 151 25.49 -2.76 -13.53
CA HIS A 151 26.49 -3.53 -12.78
C HIS A 151 26.38 -5.03 -13.04
N ALA A 152 25.16 -5.57 -13.20
CA ALA A 152 24.96 -6.97 -13.59
C ALA A 152 25.46 -7.29 -15.01
N SER A 153 25.54 -6.30 -15.92
CA SER A 153 26.12 -6.47 -17.26
C SER A 153 27.64 -6.30 -17.32
N ARG A 154 28.30 -6.04 -16.18
CA ARG A 154 29.75 -5.82 -16.07
C ARG A 154 30.47 -6.92 -15.25
N SER A 155 29.71 -7.84 -14.65
CA SER A 155 30.20 -9.07 -14.01
C SER A 155 30.03 -10.25 -14.95
#